data_AF-A0A6L7YGY1-F1
#
_entry.id   AF-A0A6L7YGY1-F1
#
_cell.length_a   1.000
_cell.length_b   1.000
_cell.length_c   1.000
_cell.angle_alpha   90.00
_cell.angle_beta   90.00
_cell.angle_gamma   90.00
#
_symmetry.space_group_name_H-M   'P 1'
#
loop_
_entity.id
_entity.type
_entity.pdbx_description
1 polymer ?
#
loop_
_entity_poly.entity_id
_entity_poly.type
_entity_poly.pdbx_seq_one_letter_code
_entity_poly.pdbx_strand_id
1 'polypeptide(L)'
;MEGYTFVMTLNRPESMNAFNSELIAAVGEAWGRVREDSDIRSVVITGAGDRAFSAGADLKEMAARNAAAGGAPQRNPFWGQAEPQRYRGRV
;
A
#
# COMPACT_ATOMS: atom_id res chain seq x y z
N MET A 1 -13.79 -12.23 -4.41
CA MET A 1 -13.45 -13.10 -3.27
C MET A 1 -13.34 -14.52 -3.77
N GLU A 2 -12.36 -15.25 -3.26
CA GLU A 2 -12.22 -16.69 -3.49
C GLU A 2 -12.39 -17.40 -2.14
N GLY A 3 -13.56 -17.99 -1.92
CA GLY A 3 -13.98 -18.39 -0.57
C GLY A 3 -13.98 -17.18 0.37
N TYR A 4 -13.32 -17.33 1.52
CA TYR A 4 -13.16 -16.25 2.52
C TYR A 4 -11.92 -15.37 2.29
N THR A 5 -11.31 -15.46 1.10
CA THR A 5 -10.11 -14.69 0.74
C THR A 5 -10.48 -13.47 -0.10
N PHE A 6 -10.10 -12.28 0.38
CA PHE A 6 -10.12 -11.06 -0.41
C PHE A 6 -8.80 -10.89 -1.18
N VAL A 7 -8.89 -10.69 -2.49
CA VAL A 7 -7.71 -10.50 -3.36
C VAL A 7 -7.65 -9.04 -3.77
N MET A 8 -6.59 -8.35 -3.35
CA MET A 8 -6.29 -6.96 -3.67
C MET A 8 -5.18 -6.90 -4.72
N THR A 9 -5.48 -6.36 -5.90
CA THR A 9 -4.49 -6.21 -6.96
C THR A 9 -4.04 -4.76 -7.06
N LEU A 10 -2.74 -4.50 -6.80
CA LEU A 10 -2.12 -3.21 -7.12
C LEU A 10 -2.07 -3.07 -8.64
N ASN A 11 -2.72 -2.04 -9.20
CA ASN A 11 -2.94 -1.93 -10.64
C ASN A 11 -2.36 -0.63 -11.23
N ARG A 12 -1.03 -0.50 -11.16
CA ARG A 12 -0.24 0.52 -11.86
C ARG A 12 0.95 -0.14 -12.57
N PRO A 13 0.72 -1.14 -13.44
CA PRO A 13 1.80 -1.97 -14.00
C PRO A 13 2.82 -1.17 -14.81
N GLU A 14 2.42 -0.07 -15.44
CA GLU A 14 3.28 0.86 -16.18
C GLU A 14 4.33 1.52 -15.28
N SER A 15 3.98 1.73 -14.01
CA SER A 15 4.82 2.29 -12.96
C SER A 15 5.36 1.21 -12.01
N MET A 16 5.34 -0.06 -12.43
CA MET A 16 5.73 -1.22 -11.60
C MET A 16 5.03 -1.25 -10.24
N ASN A 17 3.75 -0.85 -10.20
CA ASN A 17 2.92 -0.77 -9.00
C ASN A 17 3.56 0.05 -7.86
N ALA A 18 4.33 1.10 -8.20
CA ALA A 18 4.85 2.03 -7.21
C ALA A 18 3.70 2.72 -6.44
N PHE A 19 3.92 3.04 -5.16
CA PHE A 19 2.95 3.71 -4.29
C PHE A 19 3.01 5.22 -4.51
N ASN A 20 2.12 5.70 -5.38
CA ASN A 20 1.71 7.10 -5.41
C ASN A 20 0.59 7.34 -4.41
N SER A 21 0.17 8.58 -4.25
CA SER A 21 -0.87 8.92 -3.26
C SER A 21 -2.25 8.39 -3.57
N GLU A 22 -2.58 8.25 -4.85
CA GLU A 22 -3.82 7.62 -5.28
C GLU A 22 -3.87 6.14 -4.88
N LEU A 23 -2.79 5.39 -5.16
CA LEU A 23 -2.71 3.98 -4.78
C LEU A 23 -2.69 3.81 -3.26
N ILE A 24 -2.01 4.69 -2.53
CA ILE A 24 -2.04 4.70 -1.06
C ILE A 24 -3.47 4.90 -0.53
N ALA A 25 -4.22 5.86 -1.09
CA ALA A 25 -5.60 6.12 -0.70
C ALA A 25 -6.50 4.91 -1.01
N ALA A 26 -6.40 4.35 -2.22
CA ALA A 26 -7.19 3.19 -2.63
C ALA A 26 -6.90 1.95 -1.76
N VAL A 27 -5.64 1.70 -1.41
CA VAL A 27 -5.27 0.63 -0.48
C VAL A 27 -5.85 0.89 0.91
N GLY A 28 -5.81 2.13 1.39
CA GLY A 28 -6.43 2.52 2.66
C GLY A 28 -7.94 2.27 2.70
N GLU A 29 -8.67 2.64 1.65
CA GLU A 29 -10.09 2.36 1.51
C GLU A 29 -10.38 0.85 1.48
N ALA A 30 -9.57 0.08 0.76
CA ALA A 30 -9.72 -1.36 0.68
C ALA A 30 -9.49 -2.03 2.05
N TRP A 31 -8.53 -1.54 2.85
CA TRP A 31 -8.36 -1.99 4.24
C TRP A 31 -9.56 -1.65 5.13
N GLY A 32 -10.20 -0.50 4.91
CA GLY A 32 -11.45 -0.16 5.59
C GLY A 32 -12.52 -1.22 5.35
N ARG A 33 -12.73 -1.60 4.08
CA ARG A 33 -13.70 -2.64 3.71
C ARG A 33 -13.36 -4.00 4.30
N VAL A 34 -12.08 -4.40 4.22
CA VAL A 34 -11.59 -5.66 4.81
C VAL A 34 -11.86 -5.72 6.31
N ARG A 35 -11.74 -4.60 7.02
CA ARG A 35 -11.95 -4.54 8.47
C ARG A 35 -13.43 -4.68 8.85
N GLU A 36 -14.32 -4.17 8.02
CA GLU A 36 -15.77 -4.12 8.29
C GLU A 36 -16.49 -5.41 7.87
N ASP A 37 -15.89 -6.20 6.99
CA ASP A 37 -16.47 -7.44 6.47
C ASP A 37 -16.02 -8.66 7.28
N SER A 38 -16.93 -9.21 8.08
CA SER A 38 -16.68 -10.38 8.93
C SER A 38 -16.49 -11.69 8.16
N ASP A 39 -16.87 -11.74 6.88
CA ASP A 39 -16.69 -12.93 6.05
C ASP A 39 -15.24 -13.04 5.54
N ILE A 40 -14.49 -11.94 5.52
CA ILE A 40 -13.09 -11.94 5.09
C ILE A 40 -12.20 -12.53 6.20
N ARG A 41 -11.52 -13.64 5.90
CA ARG A 41 -10.62 -14.34 6.84
C ARG A 41 -9.16 -14.25 6.44
N SER A 42 -8.89 -13.94 5.18
CA SER A 42 -7.56 -13.80 4.61
C SER A 42 -7.54 -12.73 3.52
N VAL A 43 -6.43 -12.03 3.40
CA VAL A 43 -6.18 -11.08 2.32
C VAL A 43 -4.94 -11.49 1.56
N VAL A 44 -5.05 -11.61 0.25
CA VAL A 44 -3.92 -11.74 -0.68
C VAL A 44 -3.74 -10.39 -1.36
N ILE A 45 -2.52 -9.85 -1.31
CA ILE A 45 -2.15 -8.67 -2.07
C ILE A 45 -1.25 -9.13 -3.21
N THR A 46 -1.59 -8.74 -4.43
CA THR A 46 -0.84 -9.07 -5.63
C THR A 46 -0.61 -7.82 -6.50
N GLY A 47 0.31 -7.91 -7.45
CA GLY A 47 0.59 -6.84 -8.41
C GLY A 47 0.09 -7.21 -9.80
N ALA A 48 -0.54 -6.27 -10.49
CA ALA A 48 -0.86 -6.42 -11.91
C ALA A 48 0.43 -6.34 -12.75
N GLY A 49 0.39 -7.00 -13.91
CA GLY A 49 1.52 -7.11 -14.83
C GLY A 49 2.47 -8.26 -14.49
N ASP A 50 3.56 -8.35 -15.23
CA ASP A 50 4.54 -9.44 -15.20
C ASP A 50 5.92 -9.01 -14.68
N ARG A 51 6.14 -7.71 -14.47
CA ARG A 51 7.46 -7.15 -14.13
C ARG A 51 7.79 -7.18 -12.64
N ALA A 52 6.83 -6.85 -11.79
CA ALA A 52 7.05 -6.72 -10.35
C ALA A 52 5.74 -6.75 -9.56
N PHE A 53 5.83 -7.20 -8.30
CA PHE A 53 4.76 -6.98 -7.32
C PHE A 53 4.56 -5.48 -7.07
N SER A 54 5.61 -4.78 -6.60
CA SER A 54 5.67 -3.33 -6.44
C SER A 54 7.13 -2.86 -6.39
N ALA A 55 7.42 -1.70 -6.97
CA ALA A 55 8.72 -1.03 -6.88
C ALA A 55 8.90 -0.17 -5.60
N GLY A 56 7.94 -0.17 -4.66
CA GLY A 56 8.00 0.64 -3.44
C GLY A 56 7.45 2.05 -3.63
N ALA A 57 8.07 3.07 -3.06
CA ALA A 57 7.58 4.45 -3.13
C ALA A 57 7.72 5.04 -4.56
N ASP A 58 6.75 5.86 -4.97
CA ASP A 58 6.81 6.56 -6.26
C ASP A 58 7.80 7.75 -6.19
N LEU A 59 9.05 7.50 -6.54
CA LEU A 59 10.12 8.50 -6.50
C LEU A 59 9.85 9.72 -7.39
N LYS A 60 9.09 9.55 -8.48
CA LYS A 60 8.73 10.66 -9.39
C LYS A 60 7.75 11.60 -8.69
N GLU A 61 6.73 11.05 -8.05
CA GLU A 61 5.79 11.86 -7.26
C GLU A 61 6.50 12.52 -6.07
N MET A 62 7.37 11.80 -5.36
CA MET A 62 8.14 12.36 -4.25
C MET A 62 9.02 13.53 -4.70
N ALA A 63 9.72 13.42 -5.83
CA ALA A 63 10.54 14.49 -6.37
C ALA A 63 9.69 15.73 -6.72
N ALA A 64 8.54 15.54 -7.36
CA ALA A 64 7.61 16.63 -7.70
C ALA A 64 7.09 17.34 -6.44
N ARG A 65 6.74 16.58 -5.39
CA ARG A 65 6.30 17.13 -4.10
C ARG A 65 7.38 17.90 -3.37
N ASN A 66 8.60 17.36 -3.32
CA ASN A 66 9.72 18.03 -2.69
C ASN A 66 10.04 19.34 -3.41
N ALA A 67 9.99 19.37 -4.74
CA ALA A 67 10.17 20.59 -5.51
C ALA A 67 9.09 21.65 -5.16
N ALA A 68 7.82 21.24 -5.05
CA ALA A 68 6.74 22.12 -4.62
C ALA A 68 6.86 22.59 -3.16
N ALA A 69 7.50 21.79 -2.29
CA ALA A 69 7.68 22.07 -0.86
C ALA A 69 9.02 22.76 -0.52
N GLY A 70 9.75 23.30 -1.50
CA GLY A 70 11.01 24.03 -1.26
C GLY A 70 12.24 23.15 -1.05
N GLY A 71 12.22 21.90 -1.52
CA GLY A 71 13.40 21.03 -1.66
C GLY A 71 13.74 20.14 -0.46
N ALA A 72 13.05 20.28 0.67
CA ALA A 72 13.27 19.41 1.83
C ALA A 72 12.58 18.05 1.63
N PRO A 73 13.28 16.92 1.80
CA PRO A 73 12.65 15.59 1.74
C PRO A 73 11.65 15.43 2.89
N GLN A 74 10.38 15.20 2.54
CA GLN A 74 9.37 14.88 3.56
C GLN A 74 9.56 13.45 4.07
N ARG A 75 9.95 13.31 5.32
CA ARG A 75 10.03 12.02 6.01
C ARG A 75 8.62 11.58 6.39
N ASN A 76 8.20 10.41 5.90
CA ASN A 76 6.92 9.84 6.30
C ASN A 76 6.96 9.44 7.79
N PRO A 77 6.06 9.95 8.65
CA PRO A 77 6.06 9.64 10.09
C PRO A 77 5.73 8.18 10.40
N PHE A 78 5.03 7.47 9.50
CA PHE A 78 4.59 6.09 9.71
C PHE A 78 5.73 5.07 9.70
N TRP A 79 6.80 5.30 8.94
CA TRP A 79 7.90 4.33 8.76
C TRP A 79 9.07 4.50 9.75
N GLY A 80 8.98 5.46 10.68
CA GLY A 80 10.03 5.73 11.67
C GLY A 80 9.56 5.96 13.11
N GLN A 81 8.25 5.88 13.37
CA GLN A 81 7.62 6.00 14.70
C GLN A 81 6.72 4.80 15.02
N ALA A 82 6.53 3.86 14.08
CA ALA A 82 5.77 2.66 14.37
C ALA A 82 6.52 1.88 15.45
N GLU A 83 6.05 1.96 16.70
CA GLU A 83 6.33 0.91 17.65
C GLU A 83 5.98 -0.41 16.95
N PRO A 84 6.83 -1.45 17.03
CA PRO A 84 6.45 -2.75 16.53
C PRO A 84 5.18 -3.14 17.29
N GLN A 85 4.02 -2.97 16.65
CA GLN A 85 2.78 -3.60 17.07
C GLN A 85 3.10 -5.07 17.06
N ARG A 86 3.45 -5.62 18.23
CA ARG A 86 3.73 -7.04 18.40
C ARG A 86 2.47 -7.74 17.93
N TYR A 87 2.54 -8.33 16.74
CA TYR A 87 1.49 -9.19 16.25
C TYR A 87 1.37 -10.34 17.25
N ARG A 88 0.43 -10.24 18.20
CA ARG A 88 0.11 -11.30 19.16
C ARG A 88 -0.81 -12.32 18.47
N GLY A 89 -0.34 -12.88 17.35
CA GLY A 89 -0.95 -14.04 16.75
C GLY A 89 -0.52 -15.27 17.54
N ARG A 90 -1.40 -15.80 18.39
CA ARG A 90 -1.29 -17.19 18.86
C ARG A 90 -1.75 -18.04 17.67
N VAL A 91 -0.81 -18.75 17.04
CA VAL A 91 -1.13 -19.88 16.15
C VAL A 91 -1.53 -21.08 17.01
#